data_AF-A0A097J9U0-F1
#
_entry.id   AF-A0A097J9U0-F1
#
_cell.length_a   1.000
_cell.length_b   1.000
_cell.length_c   1.000
_cell.angle_alpha   90.00
_cell.angle_beta   90.00
_cell.angle_gamma   90.00
#
_symmetry.space_group_name_H-M   'P 1'
#
loop_
_entity.id
_entity.type
_entity.pdbx_description
1 polymer ?
#
loop_
_entity_poly.entity_id
_entity_poly.type
_entity_poly.pdbx_seq_one_letter_code
_entity_poly.pdbx_strand_id
1 'polypeptide(L)'
;AETYNIENTVKRYKEAGVKGDKLVLGTPFYGRGWSGCESGGHGEYQKCGPAKEGTWENGVFDFSDLEKNYVNQNGYKRYWNDQAKVPFLYNSENGTFITSDGEH
;
A
#
# COMPACT_ATOMS: atom_id res chain seq x y z
N ALA A 1 13.06 -7.84 -1.34
CA ALA A 1 12.12 -7.39 -0.30
C ALA A 1 12.76 -7.34 1.11
N GLU A 2 13.83 -8.11 1.37
CA GLU A 2 14.43 -8.27 2.71
C GLU A 2 15.06 -7.03 3.35
N THR A 3 15.11 -5.86 2.70
CA THR A 3 15.78 -4.66 3.24
C THR A 3 14.91 -3.41 3.28
N TYR A 4 13.72 -3.44 2.67
CA TYR A 4 12.79 -2.29 2.57
C TYR A 4 11.45 -2.63 3.22
N ASN A 5 11.48 -2.80 4.53
CA ASN A 5 10.30 -2.98 5.38
C ASN A 5 10.54 -2.33 6.75
N ILE A 6 9.47 -2.24 7.55
CA ILE A 6 9.50 -1.58 8.86
C ILE A 6 10.49 -2.27 9.80
N GLU A 7 10.44 -3.60 9.87
CA GLU A 7 11.26 -4.38 10.81
C GLU A 7 12.76 -4.15 10.59
N ASN A 8 13.23 -4.27 9.35
CA ASN A 8 14.63 -4.06 9.03
C ASN A 8 15.07 -2.62 9.25
N THR A 9 14.20 -1.64 8.99
CA THR A 9 14.49 -0.23 9.27
C THR A 9 14.68 0.00 10.77
N VAL A 10 13.78 -0.52 11.61
CA VAL A 10 13.89 -0.43 13.08
C VAL A 10 15.17 -1.12 13.57
N LYS A 11 15.49 -2.30 13.03
CA LYS A 11 16.72 -3.04 13.38
C LYS A 11 17.97 -2.22 13.10
N ARG A 12 18.07 -1.60 11.92
CA ARG A 12 19.22 -0.74 11.54
C ARG A 12 19.40 0.45 12.47
N TYR A 13 18.32 1.12 12.88
CA TYR A 13 18.42 2.24 13.84
C TYR A 13 18.90 1.77 15.22
N LYS A 14 18.44 0.61 15.68
CA LYS A 14 18.91 0.02 16.95
C LYS A 14 20.39 -0.36 16.87
N GLU A 15 20.83 -0.98 15.77
CA GLU A 15 22.24 -1.33 15.52
C GLU A 15 23.14 -0.09 15.44
N ALA A 16 22.62 1.04 14.96
CA ALA A 16 23.29 2.34 14.99
C ALA A 16 23.29 3.02 16.38
N GLY A 17 22.74 2.40 17.41
CA GLY A 17 22.76 2.88 18.79
C GLY A 17 21.56 3.73 19.21
N VAL A 18 20.52 3.84 18.38
CA VAL A 18 19.30 4.56 18.78
C VAL A 18 18.50 3.72 19.77
N LYS A 19 18.23 4.28 20.94
CA LYS A 19 17.39 3.63 21.94
C LYS A 19 15.95 3.52 21.45
N GLY A 20 15.30 2.39 21.71
CA GLY A 20 13.94 2.11 21.22
C GLY A 20 12.89 3.11 21.70
N ASP A 21 13.03 3.65 22.91
CA ASP A 21 12.18 4.70 23.49
C ASP A 21 12.34 6.08 22.81
N LYS A 22 13.32 6.22 21.91
CA LYS A 22 13.55 7.40 21.09
C LYS A 22 13.20 7.21 19.61
N LEU A 23 12.65 6.05 19.24
CA LEU A 23 12.21 5.77 17.87
C LEU A 23 10.70 6.01 17.75
N VAL A 24 10.33 6.96 16.91
CA VAL A 24 8.94 7.20 16.51
C VAL A 24 8.71 6.54 15.16
N LEU A 25 7.74 5.63 15.09
CA LEU A 25 7.38 4.94 13.85
C LEU A 25 6.38 5.80 13.06
N GLY A 26 6.72 6.13 11.81
CA GLY A 26 5.80 6.81 10.91
C GLY A 26 4.78 5.85 10.32
N THR A 27 3.51 6.25 10.31
CA THR A 27 2.42 5.50 9.66
C THR A 27 1.81 6.38 8.57
N PRO A 28 1.78 5.94 7.30
CA PRO A 28 1.21 6.74 6.23
C PRO A 28 -0.32 6.66 6.28
N PHE A 29 -1.00 7.80 6.25
CA PHE A 29 -2.46 7.89 6.12
C PHE A 29 -2.88 8.11 4.67
N TYR A 30 -2.13 7.51 3.75
CA TYR A 30 -2.38 7.53 2.32
C TYR A 30 -1.95 6.21 1.68
N GLY A 31 -2.58 5.85 0.57
CA GLY A 31 -2.18 4.75 -0.30
C GLY A 31 -1.46 5.23 -1.55
N ARG A 32 -0.81 4.29 -2.24
CA ARG A 32 -0.20 4.51 -3.56
C ARG A 32 -0.78 3.55 -4.59
N GLY A 33 -1.03 4.03 -5.80
CA GLY A 33 -1.64 3.22 -6.85
C GLY A 33 -0.87 3.16 -8.15
N TRP A 34 -1.24 2.19 -8.97
CA TRP A 34 -0.78 1.97 -10.34
C TRP A 34 -1.96 1.50 -11.20
N SER A 35 -1.92 1.78 -12.49
CA SER A 35 -3.00 1.43 -13.43
C SER A 35 -2.54 0.42 -14.47
N GLY A 36 -3.47 -0.39 -14.98
CA GLY A 36 -3.20 -1.39 -16.02
C GLY A 36 -2.24 -2.50 -15.56
N CYS A 37 -2.32 -2.88 -14.28
CA CYS A 37 -1.58 -4.01 -13.73
C CYS A 37 -2.12 -5.33 -14.29
N GLU A 38 -1.22 -6.22 -14.69
CA GLU A 38 -1.58 -7.61 -15.04
C GLU A 38 -2.34 -8.28 -13.87
N SER A 39 -3.20 -9.26 -14.16
CA SER A 39 -4.14 -9.81 -13.17
C SER A 39 -3.55 -10.87 -12.23
N GLY A 40 -2.31 -11.32 -12.49
CA GLY A 40 -1.61 -12.27 -11.63
C GLY A 40 -1.54 -11.78 -10.19
N GLY A 41 -1.85 -12.64 -9.22
CA GLY A 41 -1.82 -12.25 -7.79
C GLY A 41 -2.71 -11.03 -7.46
N HIS A 42 -3.77 -10.79 -8.24
CA HIS A 42 -4.63 -9.61 -8.09
C HIS A 42 -3.85 -8.28 -8.22
N GLY A 43 -2.94 -8.20 -9.20
CA GLY A 43 -2.12 -7.02 -9.46
C GLY A 43 -0.91 -6.88 -8.53
N GLU A 44 -0.83 -7.68 -7.46
CA GLU A 44 0.29 -7.63 -6.54
C GLU A 44 1.59 -8.11 -7.22
N TYR A 45 2.63 -7.28 -7.13
CA TYR A 45 3.95 -7.51 -7.76
C TYR A 45 3.93 -7.68 -9.28
N GLN A 46 2.88 -7.22 -9.94
CA GLN A 46 2.76 -7.33 -11.40
C GLN A 46 3.33 -6.11 -12.12
N LYS A 47 3.54 -6.25 -13.44
CA LYS A 47 3.86 -5.11 -14.30
C LYS A 47 2.64 -4.20 -14.43
N CYS A 48 2.87 -2.91 -14.23
CA CYS A 48 1.85 -1.87 -14.30
C CYS A 48 2.37 -0.63 -15.02
N GLY A 49 1.46 0.28 -15.37
CA GLY A 49 1.76 1.62 -15.86
C GLY A 49 1.63 2.70 -14.77
N PRO A 50 1.86 3.98 -15.14
CA PRO A 50 1.63 5.10 -14.24
C PRO A 50 0.15 5.16 -13.82
N ALA A 51 -0.10 5.58 -12.58
CA ALA A 51 -1.43 5.78 -12.06
C ALA A 51 -2.21 6.83 -12.86
N LYS A 52 -3.49 6.59 -13.06
CA LYS A 52 -4.43 7.51 -13.71
C LYS A 52 -5.45 8.13 -12.76
N GLU A 53 -5.44 7.67 -11.50
CA GLU A 53 -6.39 8.05 -10.45
C GLU A 53 -5.62 8.44 -9.19
N GLY A 54 -6.26 9.23 -8.33
CA GLY A 54 -5.78 9.64 -7.01
C GLY A 54 -6.70 10.70 -6.42
N THR A 55 -6.56 11.00 -5.13
CA THR A 55 -7.47 11.94 -4.43
C THR A 55 -7.22 13.39 -4.86
N TRP A 56 -5.96 13.81 -4.81
CA TRP A 56 -5.53 15.16 -5.19
C TRP A 56 -4.50 15.15 -6.32
N GLU A 57 -3.74 14.07 -6.43
CA GLU A 57 -2.75 13.83 -7.48
C GLU A 57 -2.74 12.35 -7.87
N ASN A 58 -2.47 12.06 -9.14
CA ASN A 58 -2.46 10.69 -9.62
C ASN A 58 -1.42 9.84 -8.88
N GLY A 59 -1.86 8.69 -8.37
CA GLY A 59 -1.02 7.72 -7.67
C GLY A 59 -0.94 7.92 -6.16
N VAL A 60 -1.60 8.93 -5.60
CA VAL A 60 -1.72 9.13 -4.14
C VAL A 60 -3.19 9.18 -3.75
N PHE A 61 -3.56 8.40 -2.75
CA PHE A 61 -4.93 8.25 -2.30
C PHE A 61 -5.01 8.53 -0.80
N ASP A 62 -5.78 9.53 -0.38
CA ASP A 62 -6.01 9.76 1.04
C ASP A 62 -6.77 8.57 1.64
N PHE A 63 -6.45 8.21 2.87
CA PHE A 63 -7.13 7.09 3.54
C PHE A 63 -8.66 7.28 3.59
N SER A 64 -9.12 8.51 3.86
CA SER A 64 -10.56 8.84 3.87
C SER A 64 -11.25 8.67 2.51
N ASP A 65 -10.51 8.87 1.41
CA ASP A 65 -11.01 8.64 0.06
C ASP A 65 -11.08 7.15 -0.25
N LEU A 66 -10.06 6.38 0.15
CA LEU A 66 -10.04 4.93 0.02
C LEU A 66 -11.24 4.28 0.72
N GLU A 67 -11.50 4.62 1.99
CA GLU A 67 -12.63 4.08 2.74
C GLU A 67 -13.98 4.40 2.08
N LYS A 68 -14.12 5.64 1.60
CA LYS A 68 -15.38 6.13 1.07
C LYS A 68 -15.68 5.57 -0.32
N ASN A 69 -14.68 5.48 -1.20
CA ASN A 69 -14.89 5.29 -2.64
C ASN A 69 -14.26 4.02 -3.22
N TYR A 70 -13.32 3.36 -2.52
CA TYR A 70 -12.53 2.27 -3.11
C TYR A 70 -12.65 0.95 -2.36
N VAL A 71 -12.64 0.95 -1.02
CA VAL A 71 -12.66 -0.32 -0.26
C VAL A 71 -13.97 -1.06 -0.52
N ASN A 72 -13.87 -2.19 -1.23
CA ASN A 72 -14.99 -3.07 -1.61
C ASN A 72 -16.12 -2.34 -2.36
N GLN A 73 -15.78 -1.31 -3.13
CA GLN A 73 -16.71 -0.47 -3.89
C GLN A 73 -16.19 -0.24 -5.31
N ASN A 74 -17.07 0.15 -6.23
CA ASN A 74 -16.68 0.58 -7.59
C ASN A 74 -15.76 -0.39 -8.34
N GLY A 75 -15.97 -1.70 -8.18
CA GLY A 75 -15.17 -2.76 -8.82
C GLY A 75 -13.84 -3.07 -8.12
N TYR A 76 -13.44 -2.29 -7.12
CA TYR A 76 -12.27 -2.55 -6.28
C TYR A 76 -12.61 -3.58 -5.21
N LYS A 77 -11.73 -4.57 -5.04
CA LYS A 77 -11.79 -5.57 -3.97
C LYS A 77 -10.58 -5.43 -3.07
N ARG A 78 -10.81 -5.55 -1.76
CA ARG A 78 -9.75 -5.57 -0.76
C ARG A 78 -9.17 -6.98 -0.61
N TYR A 79 -7.85 -7.03 -0.54
CA TYR A 79 -7.05 -8.22 -0.30
C TYR A 79 -6.07 -7.96 0.84
N TRP A 80 -5.52 -9.04 1.41
CA TRP A 80 -4.57 -8.99 2.51
C TRP A 80 -3.33 -9.81 2.17
N ASN A 81 -2.16 -9.19 2.23
CA ASN A 81 -0.91 -9.94 2.17
C ASN A 81 -0.48 -10.32 3.59
N ASP A 82 -0.59 -11.59 3.93
CA ASP A 82 -0.29 -12.06 5.27
C ASP A 82 1.20 -12.16 5.60
N GLN A 83 2.08 -12.08 4.60
CA GLN A 83 3.53 -12.00 4.81
C GLN A 83 3.97 -10.55 5.09
N ALA A 84 3.48 -9.60 4.28
CA ALA A 84 3.79 -8.19 4.42
C ALA A 84 2.95 -7.48 5.50
N LYS A 85 1.86 -8.11 5.95
CA LYS A 85 0.88 -7.61 6.92
C LYS A 85 0.26 -6.26 6.52
N VAL A 86 -0.07 -6.12 5.24
CA VAL A 86 -0.71 -4.92 4.69
C VAL A 86 -1.89 -5.28 3.79
N PRO A 87 -2.93 -4.43 3.74
CA PRO A 87 -3.99 -4.56 2.76
C PRO A 87 -3.60 -3.95 1.41
N PHE A 88 -4.24 -4.44 0.35
CA PHE A 88 -4.20 -3.80 -0.95
C PHE A 88 -5.57 -3.92 -1.64
N LEU A 89 -5.83 -3.04 -2.60
CA LEU A 89 -7.03 -3.04 -3.42
C LEU A 89 -6.66 -3.39 -4.87
N TYR A 90 -7.53 -4.15 -5.53
CA TYR A 90 -7.42 -4.41 -6.96
C TYR A 90 -8.78 -4.34 -7.64
N ASN A 91 -8.83 -3.65 -8.77
CA ASN A 91 -9.97 -3.64 -9.67
C ASN A 91 -9.61 -4.43 -10.94
N SER A 92 -10.29 -5.56 -11.15
CA SER A 92 -10.01 -6.47 -12.27
C SER A 92 -10.51 -5.97 -13.62
N GLU A 93 -11.41 -4.98 -13.64
CA GLU A 93 -11.97 -4.42 -14.86
C GLU A 93 -11.02 -3.40 -15.50
N ASN A 94 -10.39 -2.55 -14.68
CA ASN A 94 -9.49 -1.50 -15.15
C ASN A 94 -8.00 -1.76 -14.82
N GLY A 95 -7.70 -2.83 -14.06
CA GLY A 95 -6.35 -3.22 -13.68
C GLY A 95 -5.69 -2.27 -12.67
N THR A 96 -6.46 -1.46 -11.93
CA THR A 96 -5.88 -0.55 -10.93
C THR A 96 -5.56 -1.32 -9.65
N PHE A 97 -4.31 -1.20 -9.20
CA PHE A 97 -3.81 -1.73 -7.94
C PHE A 97 -3.49 -0.58 -7.00
N ILE A 98 -3.88 -0.67 -5.73
CA ILE A 98 -3.60 0.33 -4.70
C ILE A 98 -3.06 -0.36 -3.46
N THR A 99 -1.88 0.03 -2.99
CA THR A 99 -1.36 -0.36 -1.67
C THR A 99 -1.72 0.72 -0.64
N SER A 100 -2.10 0.32 0.56
CA SER A 100 -2.50 1.23 1.63
C SER A 100 -2.15 0.65 3.00
N ASP A 101 -1.93 1.51 3.98
CA ASP A 101 -1.83 1.10 5.38
C ASP A 101 -3.21 1.16 6.05
N GLY A 102 -3.54 0.20 6.90
CA GLY A 102 -4.83 0.13 7.60
C GLY A 102 -5.07 -1.19 8.32
N GLU A 103 -6.01 -1.21 9.28
CA GLU A 103 -6.37 -2.40 10.07
C GLU A 103 -7.23 -3.40 9.29
N HIS A 104 -7.16 -4.67 9.68
CA HIS A 104 -7.81 -5.84 9.05
C HIS A 104 -9.27 -5.66 8.62
#